data_AF-A0AAX3X1A8-F1
#
_entry.id   AF-A0AAX3X1A8-F1
#
_cell.length_a   1.000
_cell.length_b   1.000
_cell.length_c   1.000
_cell.angle_alpha   90.00
_cell.angle_beta   90.00
_cell.angle_gamma   90.00
#
_symmetry.space_group_name_H-M   'P 1'
#
loop_
_entity.id
_entity.type
_entity.pdbx_description
1 polymer ?
#
loop_
_entity_poly.entity_id
_entity_poly.type
_entity_poly.pdbx_seq_one_letter_code
_entity_poly.pdbx_strand_id
1 'polypeptide(L)' 'MDDVLLQESLLKEGLAAVRFIHKPNNTFEDEFRDIQQEAEQEKLNIWSHDNYFQKDGFHPEILK' A
#
# COMPACT_ATOMS: atom_id res chain seq x y z
N MET A 1 -7.68 -21.64 9.29
CA MET A 1 -8.37 -20.39 8.97
C MET A 1 -7.32 -19.33 9.12
N ASP A 2 -6.76 -18.95 7.98
CA ASP A 2 -5.50 -18.25 7.86
C ASP A 2 -5.55 -16.93 8.62
N ASP A 3 -4.73 -16.85 9.67
CA ASP A 3 -4.52 -15.70 10.56
C ASP A 3 -3.75 -14.60 9.81
N VAL A 4 -4.20 -14.27 8.60
CA VAL A 4 -3.57 -13.27 7.75
C VAL A 4 -4.22 -11.94 8.04
N LEU A 5 -3.40 -10.95 8.45
CA LEU A 5 -3.90 -9.60 8.66
C LEU A 5 -4.42 -9.07 7.32
N LEU A 6 -5.65 -8.58 7.32
CA LEU A 6 -6.27 -7.99 6.13
C LEU A 6 -5.40 -6.88 5.52
N GLN A 7 -4.70 -6.12 6.37
CA GLN A 7 -3.79 -5.06 5.97
C GLN A 7 -2.62 -5.60 5.15
N GLU A 8 -2.01 -6.71 5.57
CA GLU A 8 -0.93 -7.36 4.82
C GLU A 8 -1.41 -7.82 3.45
N SER A 9 -2.56 -8.49 3.38
CA SER A 9 -3.14 -8.94 2.10
C SER A 9 -3.39 -7.77 1.15
N LEU A 10 -3.99 -6.68 1.64
CA LEU A 10 -4.27 -5.51 0.82
C LEU A 10 -2.99 -4.82 0.32
N LEU A 11 -1.95 -4.73 1.15
CA LEU A 11 -0.66 -4.17 0.75
C LEU A 11 0.04 -5.05 -0.27
N LYS A 12 0.03 -6.37 -0.05
CA LYS A 12 0.64 -7.37 -0.93
C LYS A 12 0.00 -7.39 -2.31
N GLU A 13 -1.32 -7.27 -2.38
CA GLU A 13 -2.03 -7.15 -3.65
C GLU A 13 -1.90 -5.76 -4.28
N GLY A 14 -1.26 -4.78 -3.61
CA GLY A 14 -1.15 -3.41 -4.10
C GLY A 14 -2.48 -2.67 -4.13
N LEU A 15 -3.44 -3.07 -3.28
CA LEU A 15 -4.76 -2.44 -3.14
C LEU A 15 -4.76 -1.32 -2.09
N ALA A 16 -3.73 -1.27 -1.25
CA ALA A 16 -3.56 -0.27 -0.20
C ALA A 16 -2.13 0.29 -0.18
N ALA A 17 -1.95 1.37 0.58
CA ALA A 17 -0.65 1.97 0.86
C ALA A 17 -0.54 2.39 2.34
N VAL A 18 0.64 2.25 2.92
CA VAL A 18 1.01 2.64 4.28
C VAL A 18 1.03 4.16 4.40
N ARG A 19 0.06 4.71 5.16
CA ARG A 19 -0.09 6.15 5.42
C ARG A 19 -0.50 6.40 6.88
N PHE A 20 -0.33 7.65 7.33
CA PHE A 20 -0.77 8.16 8.64
C PHE A 20 -0.32 7.33 9.85
N ILE A 21 0.98 7.12 9.97
CA ILE A 21 1.57 6.40 11.11
C ILE A 21 1.48 7.25 12.37
N HIS A 22 0.76 6.74 13.36
CA HIS A 22 0.61 7.36 14.67
C HIS A 22 1.56 6.70 15.69
N LYS A 23 2.74 7.28 15.88
CA LYS A 23 3.67 6.84 16.94
C LYS A 23 3.03 7.05 18.32
N PRO A 24 3.27 6.14 19.29
CA PRO A 24 4.25 5.04 19.28
C PRO A 24 3.68 3.67 18.84
N ASN A 25 2.41 3.58 18.43
CA ASN A 25 1.76 2.31 18.10
C ASN A 25 1.97 1.92 16.63
N ASN A 26 3.24 1.75 16.23
CA ASN A 26 3.65 1.49 14.84
C ASN A 26 4.45 0.19 14.69
N THR A 27 4.16 -0.82 15.52
CA THR A 27 4.92 -2.09 15.60
C THR A 27 5.13 -2.79 14.25
N PHE A 28 4.15 -2.73 13.35
CA PHE A 28 4.18 -3.40 12.03
C PHE A 28 4.52 -2.45 10.88
N GLU A 29 4.98 -1.22 11.18
CA GLU A 29 5.27 -0.23 10.13
C GLU A 29 6.32 -0.75 9.15
N ASP A 30 7.44 -1.27 9.64
CA ASP A 30 8.54 -1.72 8.79
C ASP A 30 8.11 -2.88 7.89
N GLU A 31 7.41 -3.88 8.44
CA GLU A 31 6.88 -5.02 7.69
C GLU A 31 5.90 -4.59 6.59
N PHE A 32 4.98 -3.68 6.90
CA PHE A 32 4.02 -3.17 5.92
C PHE A 32 4.71 -2.35 4.82
N ARG A 33 5.80 -1.65 5.14
CA ARG A 33 6.60 -0.94 4.13
C ARG A 33 7.31 -1.89 3.19
N ASP A 34 7.85 -2.99 3.71
CA ASP A 34 8.51 -4.01 2.89
C ASP A 34 7.51 -4.66 1.94
N ILE A 35 6.33 -5.07 2.45
CA ILE A 35 5.25 -5.64 1.62
C ILE A 35 4.78 -4.65 0.55
N GLN A 36 4.61 -3.37 0.91
CA GLN A 36 4.24 -2.35 -0.06
C GLN A 36 5.30 -2.19 -1.16
N GLN A 37 6.57 -2.20 -0.79
CA GLN A 37 7.67 -2.04 -1.73
C GLN A 37 7.71 -3.19 -2.76
N GLU A 38 7.36 -4.41 -2.36
CA GLU A 38 7.21 -5.54 -3.29
C GLU A 38 6.08 -5.26 -4.30
N ALA A 39 4.91 -4.85 -3.83
CA ALA A 39 3.77 -4.52 -4.70
C ALA A 39 4.06 -3.34 -5.65
N GLU A 40 4.85 -2.35 -5.20
CA GLU A 40 5.34 -1.23 -6.01
C GLU A 40 6.26 -1.71 -7.14
N GLN A 41 7.21 -2.59 -6.82
CA GLN A 41 8.16 -3.14 -7.81
C GLN A 41 7.46 -4.00 -8.85
N GLU A 42 6.47 -4.80 -8.43
CA GLU A 42 5.62 -5.60 -9.30
C GLU A 42 4.58 -4.78 -10.07
N LYS A 43 4.46 -3.48 -9.77
CA LYS A 43 3.48 -2.56 -10.38
C LYS A 43 2.05 -3.09 -10.27
N LEU A 44 1.67 -3.60 -9.10
CA LEU A 44 0.34 -4.16 -8.86
C LEU A 44 -0.70 -3.05 -8.63
N ASN A 45 -1.90 -3.21 -9.21
CA ASN A 45 -3.08 -2.39 -8.94
C ASN A 45 -2.81 -0.87 -8.87
N ILE A 46 -2.82 -0.25 -7.69
CA ILE A 46 -2.63 1.20 -7.54
C ILE A 46 -1.25 1.66 -8.04
N TRP A 47 -0.27 0.74 -8.08
CA TRP A 47 1.10 0.96 -8.54
C TRP A 47 1.28 0.75 -10.04
N SER A 48 0.27 0.18 -10.72
CA SER A 48 0.29 -0.06 -12.17
C SER A 48 0.09 1.21 -13.00
N HIS A 49 -0.47 2.24 -12.38
CA HIS A 49 -0.82 3.49 -13.02
C HIS A 49 0.08 4.62 -12.56
N ASP A 50 0.93 5.11 -13.46
CA ASP A 50 1.79 6.27 -13.21
C ASP A 50 0.96 7.47 -12.73
N ASN A 51 1.38 8.08 -11.62
CA ASN A 51 0.75 9.23 -10.95
C ASN A 51 -0.62 8.97 -10.31
N TYR A 52 -1.12 7.72 -10.27
CA TYR A 52 -2.40 7.41 -9.61
C TYR A 52 -2.31 7.57 -8.10
N PHE A 53 -1.20 7.12 -7.51
CA PHE A 53 -0.91 7.32 -6.10
C PHE A 53 0.29 8.24 -5.92
N GLN A 54 0.08 9.35 -5.22
CA GLN A 54 1.08 10.39 -4.99
C GLN A 54 1.22 10.72 -3.49
N LYS A 55 2.15 11.63 -3.18
CA LYS A 55 2.41 12.07 -1.81
C LYS A 55 1.19 12.70 -1.15
N ASP A 56 0.29 13.30 -1.91
CA ASP A 56 -0.92 13.96 -1.43
C ASP A 56 -2.16 13.04 -1.44
N GLY A 57 -2.18 11.97 -2.23
CA GLY A 57 -3.26 10.98 -2.13
C GLY A 57 -3.45 10.13 -3.39
N PHE A 58 -4.69 9.66 -3.56
CA PHE A 58 -5.15 8.95 -4.75
C PHE A 58 -5.77 9.92 -5.75
N HIS A 59 -5.44 9.75 -7.04
CA HIS A 59 -5.85 10.60 -8.15
C HIS A 59 -6.65 9.78 -9.18
N PRO A 60 -7.91 9.41 -8.90
CA PRO A 60 -8.72 8.66 -9.83
C PRO A 60 -8.99 9.40 -11.15
N GLU A 61 -8.87 10.73 -11.18
CA GLU A 61 -9.07 11.56 -12.37
C GLU A 61 -8.12 11.25 -13.53
N ILE A 62 -7.00 10.56 -13.28
CA ILE A 62 -6.05 10.19 -14.33
C ILE A 62 -6.49 8.93 -15.09
N LEU A 63 -7.37 8.12 -14.49
CA LEU A 63 -7.95 6.94 -15.11
C LEU A 63 -9.13 7.42 -15.97
N LYS A 64 -8.83 7.76 -17.23
CA LYS A 64 -9.83 8.18 -18.21
C LYS A 64 -10.62 7.01 -18.80
#